data_AF-A0ABD6A677-F1
#
_entry.id   AF-A0ABD6A677-F1
#
_cell.length_a   1.000
_cell.length_b   1.000
_cell.length_c   1.000
_cell.angle_alpha   90.00
_cell.angle_beta   90.00
_cell.angle_gamma   90.00
#
_symmetry.space_group_name_H-M   'P 1'
#
loop_
_entity.id
_entity.type
_entity.pdbx_description
1 polymer ?
#
loop_
_entity_poly.entity_id
_entity_poly.type
_entity_poly.pdbx_seq_one_letter_code
_entity_poly.pdbx_strand_id
1 'polypeptide(L)'
;MTAVKVIKVLGTSNESWEDAAQEAVRQASETIHDISGVEVEDWTASVEDGEIVEYKTTVEIAFPVKAQQRGQKSGGRSVIQRLRPMSR
;
A
#
# COMPACT_ATOMS: atom_id res chain seq x y z
N MET A 1 2.55 -18.71 -9.20
CA MET A 1 3.06 -18.49 -7.84
C MET A 1 2.70 -17.07 -7.44
N THR A 2 1.88 -16.91 -6.41
CA THR A 2 1.48 -15.61 -5.85
C THR A 2 2.48 -15.26 -4.75
N ALA A 3 3.44 -14.40 -5.05
CA ALA A 3 4.31 -13.83 -4.04
C ALA A 3 3.49 -12.88 -3.15
N VAL A 4 3.73 -12.91 -1.85
CA VAL A 4 3.16 -11.98 -0.87
C VAL A 4 4.25 -11.00 -0.47
N LYS A 5 3.90 -9.72 -0.37
CA LYS A 5 4.74 -8.72 0.25
C LYS A 5 4.25 -8.54 1.68
N VAL A 6 5.18 -8.54 2.62
CA VAL A 6 4.94 -8.23 4.03
C VAL A 6 5.67 -6.94 4.35
N ILE A 7 5.01 -6.02 5.05
CA ILE A 7 5.61 -4.78 5.56
C ILE A 7 5.27 -4.61 7.04
N LYS A 8 6.14 -3.91 7.78
CA LYS A 8 5.88 -3.47 9.15
C LYS A 8 5.29 -2.05 9.14
N VAL A 9 4.24 -1.84 9.91
CA VAL A 9 3.59 -0.53 10.10
C VAL A 9 3.41 -0.29 11.59
N LEU A 10 3.82 0.89 12.06
CA LEU A 10 3.59 1.33 13.43
C LEU A 10 2.37 2.27 13.44
N GLY A 11 1.33 1.90 14.17
CA GLY A 11 0.24 2.81 14.50
C GLY A 11 0.39 3.37 15.90
N THR A 12 -0.22 4.53 16.14
CA THR A 12 -0.27 5.16 17.46
C THR A 12 -1.68 5.60 17.82
N SER A 13 -1.98 5.64 19.11
CA SER A 13 -3.26 6.11 19.64
C SER A 13 -3.10 6.60 21.07
N ASN A 14 -3.94 7.54 21.49
CA ASN A 14 -4.02 7.99 22.88
C ASN A 14 -5.03 7.16 23.70
N GLU A 15 -5.74 6.21 23.08
CA GLU A 15 -6.83 5.45 23.72
C GLU A 15 -6.39 4.05 24.16
N SER A 16 -5.81 3.26 23.26
CA SER A 16 -5.40 1.88 23.54
C SER A 16 -4.43 1.32 22.49
N TRP A 17 -3.79 0.18 22.79
CA TRP A 17 -3.00 -0.56 21.81
C TRP A 17 -3.86 -1.15 20.67
N GLU A 18 -5.09 -1.56 20.97
CA GLU A 18 -6.04 -2.06 19.97
C GLU A 18 -6.45 -0.96 18.99
N ASP A 19 -6.66 0.25 19.47
CA ASP A 19 -6.95 1.40 18.61
C ASP A 19 -5.72 1.78 17.76
N ALA A 20 -4.52 1.77 18.35
CA ALA A 20 -3.26 1.98 17.60
C ALA A 20 -3.06 0.94 16.48
N ALA A 21 -3.43 -0.34 16.72
CA ALA A 21 -3.39 -1.37 15.70
C ALA A 21 -4.38 -1.10 14.55
N GLN A 22 -5.61 -0.68 14.90
CA GLN A 22 -6.62 -0.31 13.90
C GLN A 22 -6.17 0.88 13.06
N GLU A 23 -5.56 1.89 13.67
CA GLU A 23 -5.04 3.06 12.96
C GLU A 23 -3.93 2.69 11.99
N ALA A 24 -3.01 1.77 12.37
CA ALA A 24 -1.99 1.24 11.47
C ALA A 24 -2.60 0.62 10.20
N VAL A 25 -3.63 -0.21 10.36
CA VAL A 25 -4.33 -0.84 9.23
C VAL A 25 -5.08 0.18 8.39
N ARG A 26 -5.78 1.13 9.05
CA ARG A 26 -6.56 2.17 8.39
C ARG A 26 -5.67 3.00 7.46
N GLN A 27 -4.55 3.50 7.97
CA GLN A 27 -3.59 4.30 7.20
C GLN A 27 -2.95 3.49 6.07
N ALA A 28 -2.52 2.26 6.35
CA ALA A 28 -1.94 1.40 5.32
C ALA A 28 -2.93 1.12 4.17
N SER A 29 -4.21 0.95 4.49
CA SER A 29 -5.26 0.64 3.51
C SER A 29 -5.51 1.75 2.48
N GLU A 30 -5.08 2.99 2.76
CA GLU A 30 -5.19 4.12 1.83
C GLU A 30 -4.31 3.94 0.57
N THR A 31 -3.21 3.20 0.69
CA THR A 31 -2.23 3.00 -0.40
C THR A 31 -2.01 1.54 -0.77
N ILE A 32 -2.34 0.62 0.13
CA ILE A 32 -2.15 -0.82 -0.04
C ILE A 32 -3.52 -1.47 -0.16
N HIS A 33 -3.75 -2.14 -1.29
CA HIS A 33 -4.99 -2.83 -1.57
C HIS A 33 -4.86 -4.34 -1.33
N ASP A 34 -6.00 -5.00 -1.13
CA ASP A 34 -6.09 -6.44 -0.88
C ASP A 34 -5.32 -6.89 0.37
N ILE A 35 -5.35 -6.08 1.43
CA ILE A 35 -4.93 -6.49 2.77
C ILE A 35 -5.93 -7.54 3.26
N SER A 36 -5.46 -8.75 3.57
CA SER A 36 -6.32 -9.85 4.04
C SER A 36 -6.21 -10.12 5.54
N GLY A 37 -5.21 -9.56 6.20
CA GLY A 37 -4.98 -9.74 7.63
C GLY A 37 -3.70 -9.04 8.08
N VAL A 38 -3.54 -8.94 9.40
CA VAL A 38 -2.36 -8.40 10.05
C VAL A 38 -1.95 -9.28 11.22
N GLU A 39 -0.66 -9.30 11.53
CA GLU A 39 -0.08 -9.91 12.72
C GLU A 39 0.49 -8.81 13.60
N VAL A 40 0.26 -8.87 14.90
CA VAL A 40 0.84 -7.89 15.83
C VAL A 40 2.20 -8.39 16.31
N GLU A 41 3.24 -7.58 16.15
CA GLU A 41 4.61 -7.94 16.52
C GLU A 41 4.97 -7.44 17.91
N ASP A 42 4.70 -6.16 18.19
CA ASP A 42 5.07 -5.53 19.46
C ASP A 42 4.11 -4.41 19.85
N TRP A 43 3.96 -4.27 21.18
CA TRP A 43 3.12 -3.28 21.84
C TRP A 43 4.06 -2.43 22.68
N THR A 44 4.14 -1.14 22.37
CA THR A 44 5.02 -0.19 23.06
C THR A 44 4.24 1.06 23.45
N ALA A 45 4.86 1.95 24.22
CA ALA A 45 4.21 3.18 24.66
C ALA A 45 5.24 4.30 24.88
N SER A 46 4.81 5.54 24.67
CA SER A 46 5.52 6.72 25.17
C SER A 46 5.10 6.97 26.62
N VAL A 47 6.07 7.27 27.49
CA VAL A 47 5.82 7.58 28.91
C VAL A 47 6.36 8.97 29.21
N GLU A 48 5.52 9.81 29.81
CA GLU A 48 5.87 11.15 30.31
C GLU A 48 5.42 11.25 31.77
N ASP A 49 6.29 11.78 32.64
CA ASP A 49 6.03 11.95 34.08
C ASP A 49 5.53 10.68 34.80
N GLY A 50 5.90 9.49 34.30
CA GLY A 50 5.51 8.20 34.85
C GLY A 50 4.14 7.69 34.37
N GLU A 51 3.49 8.41 33.47
CA GLU A 51 2.20 8.05 32.86
C GLU A 51 2.36 7.73 31.37
N ILE A 52 1.58 6.79 30.87
CA ILE A 52 1.54 6.50 29.44
C ILE A 52 0.76 7.61 28.74
N VAL A 53 1.39 8.24 27.74
CA VAL A 53 0.78 9.33 26.96
C VAL A 53 0.39 8.93 25.55
N GLU A 54 0.98 7.86 25.02
CA GLU A 54 0.69 7.37 23.67
C GLU A 54 0.95 5.86 23.59
N TYR A 55 -0.04 5.11 23.14
CA TYR A 55 0.04 3.68 22.85
C TYR A 55 0.50 3.48 21.42
N LYS A 56 1.36 2.48 21.20
CA LYS A 56 1.94 2.19 19.90
C LYS A 56 1.88 0.69 19.63
N THR A 57 1.44 0.32 18.44
CA THR A 57 1.35 -1.08 18.04
C THR A 57 2.01 -1.26 16.68
N THR A 58 3.04 -2.11 16.63
CA THR A 58 3.69 -2.50 15.38
C THR A 58 2.97 -3.73 14.83
N VAL A 59 2.49 -3.65 13.59
CA VAL A 59 1.83 -4.74 12.89
C VAL A 59 2.55 -5.09 11.59
N GLU A 60 2.58 -6.38 11.27
CA GLU A 60 2.94 -6.88 9.95
C GLU A 60 1.70 -7.01 9.07
N ILE A 61 1.75 -6.39 7.89
CA ILE A 61 0.67 -6.38 6.92
C ILE A 61 1.08 -7.19 5.70
N ALA A 62 0.30 -8.22 5.40
CA ALA A 62 0.51 -9.09 4.25
C ALA A 62 -0.46 -8.74 3.11
N PHE A 63 0.07 -8.61 1.89
CA PHE A 63 -0.72 -8.32 0.69
C PHE A 63 -0.07 -8.89 -0.58
N PRO A 64 -0.84 -9.23 -1.62
CA PRO A 64 -0.30 -9.87 -2.82
C PRO A 64 0.59 -8.92 -3.65
N VAL A 65 1.67 -9.45 -4.22
CA VAL A 65 2.47 -8.73 -5.21
C VAL A 65 1.69 -8.67 -6.53
N LYS A 66 1.30 -7.46 -6.94
CA LYS A 66 0.71 -7.22 -8.27
C LYS A 66 1.80 -6.93 -9.29
N ALA A 67 1.66 -7.48 -10.49
CA ALA A 67 2.46 -7.06 -11.63
C ALA A 67 2.16 -5.59 -11.93
N GLN A 68 3.18 -4.74 -11.97
CA GLN A 68 3.02 -3.34 -12.31
C GLN A 68 2.50 -3.25 -13.75
N GLN A 69 1.26 -2.81 -13.91
CA GLN A 69 0.66 -2.56 -15.22
C GLN A 69 1.50 -1.48 -15.91
N ARG A 70 2.44 -1.88 -16.78
CA ARG A 70 3.11 -0.95 -17.69
C ARG A 70 2.00 -0.33 -18.52
N GLY A 71 1.77 0.98 -18.34
CA GLY A 71 0.73 1.72 -19.03
C GLY A 71 0.65 1.33 -20.50
N GLN A 72 -0.47 0.76 -20.89
CA GLN A 72 -0.75 0.38 -22.26
C GLN A 72 -0.81 1.68 -23.07
N LYS A 73 0.29 2.02 -23.75
CA LYS A 73 0.31 3.12 -24.72
C LYS A 73 -0.77 2.81 -25.75
N SER A 74 -1.83 3.61 -25.76
CA SER A 74 -2.86 3.59 -26.80
C SER A 74 -2.15 3.79 -28.15
N GLY A 75 -2.28 2.81 -29.03
CA GLY A 75 -1.68 2.84 -30.36
C GLY A 75 -2.29 3.98 -31.17
N GLY A 76 -1.56 5.09 -31.26
CA GLY A 76 -1.82 6.13 -32.25
C GLY A 76 -1.68 5.52 -33.65
N ARG A 77 -2.79 5.36 -34.36
CA ARG A 77 -2.81 4.95 -35.78
C ARG A 77 -1.96 5.93 -36.59
N SER A 78 -0.80 5.47 -37.06
CA SER A 78 -0.03 6.17 -38.09
C SER A 78 -0.79 6.05 -39.42
N VAL A 79 -1.40 7.13 -39.87
CA VAL A 79 -1.95 7.26 -41.22
C VAL A 79 -0.81 7.69 -42.14
N ILE A 80 -0.08 6.73 -42.69
CA ILE A 80 0.86 7.00 -43.79
C ILE A 80 0.03 7.02 -45.07
N GLN A 81 -0.40 8.21 -45.50
CA GLN A 81 -0.96 8.42 -46.84
C GLN A 81 0.10 8.03 -47.88
N ARG A 82 -0.07 6.87 -48.52
CA ARG A 82 0.68 6.49 -49.72
C ARG A 82 0.18 7.34 -50.89
N LEU A 83 0.97 8.34 -51.28
CA LEU A 83 0.83 9.03 -52.56
C LEU A 83 0.96 8.00 -53.69
N ARG A 84 -0.08 7.85 -54.52
CA ARG A 84 0.01 7.12 -55.79
C ARG A 84 0.56 8.07 -56.86
N PRO A 85 1.59 7.71 -57.63
CA PRO A 85 1.95 8.46 -58.83
C PRO A 85 0.94 8.12 -59.94
N MET A 86 0.37 9.16 -60.58
CA MET A 86 -0.32 9.00 -61.86
C MET A 86 0.74 8.86 -62.96
N SER A 87 0.77 7.71 -63.62
CA SER A 87 1.53 7.55 -64.85
C SER A 87 0.91 8.37 -65.98
N ARG A 88 1.81 8.90 -66.81
CA ARG A 88 1.60 9.69 -68.03
C ARG A 88 0.62 9.06 -69.02
#